data_AF-B8BWG1-F1
#
_entry.id   AF-B8BWG1-F1
#
_cell.length_a   1.000
_cell.length_b   1.000
_cell.length_c   1.000
_cell.angle_alpha   90.00
_cell.angle_beta   90.00
_cell.angle_gamma   90.00
#
_symmetry.space_group_name_H-M   'P 1'
#
loop_
_entity.id
_entity.type
_entity.pdbx_description
1 polymer ?
#
loop_
_entity_poly.entity_id
_entity_poly.type
_entity_poly.pdbx_seq_one_letter_code
_entity_poly.pdbx_strand_id
1 'polypeptide(L)'
;MITAVRSAARHSIRHSSRHPIHSRRCFAAQAAPEPPKIFSENEYPDRDEAPIITRSSASDVVKSKDAAHASTLQYSIPPSRSIGPTRPSQLPPNIPLESLEIPETKITTLSNGVRVGSMETYSQVSTLGVLLDFGSRHELDQFTIPSTNEVVSTAGVNHLMELLAFQSTKNHNSADIRNIMENLGGATFATSSREQMMYCVDVLRPNVKHAFHLLGETIKCPMVEEEEVEEMKRVMEFQLMDMMPQILVGEGLQMAGYGRLENGVLQQLGRPHFCTSEALPNLTARSVHAFREQHLLNRPEGIVVSGSGIAHDALVELAEANFGHISADPTNGNASDNRTIPSVYTGGEYRLETPPNPNPAKEEFTFVAIAFEVGGWHSPDLVPVCVLQTLLGGGSSFSAGGPGKGMYSRLYREVLNRFHWAESAEAFSSFHAESGLWGISGSCPAERSGEMTRALTDHFLKLADQLVTDEELDRARNMLKCNVLTQLESRLVLFEDIGRQILTYGKREDAATMCAKIDAVSKEDIREVVQKALLKPPTLSTVGLDISKVPKVEEVTQWLAQGPVHRRSWF
;
A
#
# COMPACT_ATOMS: atom_id res chain seq x y z
N MET A 1 3.90 -13.07 7.15
CA MET A 1 4.47 -13.23 5.79
C MET A 1 3.86 -12.29 4.77
N ILE A 2 2.54 -12.28 4.53
CA ILE A 2 1.88 -11.45 3.49
C ILE A 2 2.28 -9.96 3.61
N THR A 3 2.20 -9.42 4.82
CA THR A 3 2.58 -8.02 5.11
C THR A 3 4.09 -7.80 5.09
N ALA A 4 4.88 -8.76 5.57
CA ALA A 4 6.34 -8.66 5.58
C ALA A 4 6.96 -8.77 4.17
N VAL A 5 6.45 -9.64 3.32
CA VAL A 5 6.83 -9.79 1.91
C VAL A 5 6.42 -8.55 1.10
N ARG A 6 5.21 -8.01 1.33
CA ARG A 6 4.78 -6.73 0.74
C ARG A 6 5.56 -5.53 1.30
N SER A 7 5.93 -5.54 2.58
CA SER A 7 6.75 -4.48 3.20
C SER A 7 8.20 -4.51 2.70
N ALA A 8 8.75 -5.70 2.45
CA ALA A 8 10.03 -5.89 1.77
C ALA A 8 10.00 -5.27 0.37
N ALA A 9 8.91 -5.46 -0.38
CA ALA A 9 8.68 -4.80 -1.67
C ALA A 9 8.43 -3.28 -1.53
N ARG A 10 7.86 -2.80 -0.41
CA ARG A 10 7.63 -1.36 -0.15
C ARG A 10 8.85 -0.63 0.44
N HIS A 11 9.83 -1.32 1.03
CA HIS A 11 11.02 -0.69 1.61
C HIS A 11 11.92 -0.02 0.58
N SER A 12 11.86 -0.45 -0.68
CA SER A 12 12.51 0.28 -1.79
C SER A 12 11.80 1.59 -2.14
N ILE A 13 10.48 1.67 -1.94
CA ILE A 13 9.69 2.87 -2.23
C ILE A 13 9.72 3.88 -1.05
N ARG A 14 9.97 3.42 0.19
CA ARG A 14 9.91 4.25 1.41
C ARG A 14 11.06 5.25 1.60
N HIS A 15 12.09 5.27 0.76
CA HIS A 15 13.18 6.24 0.91
C HIS A 15 12.83 7.70 0.52
N SER A 16 11.59 7.99 0.10
CA SER A 16 11.14 9.37 -0.15
C SER A 16 9.76 9.76 0.43
N SER A 17 9.01 8.85 1.04
CA SER A 17 7.66 9.15 1.54
C SER A 17 7.68 9.82 2.92
N ARG A 18 7.85 11.15 2.97
CA ARG A 18 7.25 11.93 4.06
C ARG A 18 5.75 11.99 3.79
N HIS A 19 4.94 11.32 4.61
CA HIS A 19 3.52 11.63 4.68
C HIS A 19 3.36 13.12 5.01
N PRO A 20 2.67 13.93 4.18
CA PRO A 20 2.34 15.27 4.56
C PRO A 20 1.29 15.19 5.67
N ILE A 21 1.67 15.62 6.88
CA ILE A 21 0.70 16.03 7.90
C ILE A 21 -0.16 17.10 7.24
N HIS A 22 -1.46 16.82 7.09
CA HIS A 22 -2.45 17.74 6.56
C HIS A 22 -2.59 18.94 7.51
N SER A 23 -1.78 19.97 7.29
CA SER A 23 -2.07 21.34 7.72
C SER A 23 -1.29 22.34 6.87
N ARG A 24 -1.76 22.63 5.66
CA ARG A 24 -1.44 23.90 5.00
C ARG A 24 -2.72 24.54 4.49
N ARG A 25 -3.11 25.59 5.20
CA ARG A 25 -4.13 26.56 4.78
C ARG A 25 -3.72 27.16 3.44
N CYS A 26 -4.63 27.18 2.49
CA CYS A 26 -4.55 28.00 1.29
C CYS A 26 -4.47 29.49 1.68
N PHE A 27 -3.46 30.20 1.20
CA PHE A 27 -3.49 31.65 1.05
C PHE A 27 -3.18 31.99 -0.40
N ALA A 28 -4.03 32.83 -0.98
CA ALA A 28 -3.97 33.31 -2.35
C ALA A 28 -2.69 34.13 -2.61
N ALA A 29 -2.28 34.13 -3.87
CA ALA A 29 -1.08 34.76 -4.40
C ALA A 29 -0.97 36.27 -4.10
N GLN A 30 0.22 36.69 -3.65
CA GLN A 30 0.74 38.06 -3.82
C GLN A 30 2.20 37.99 -4.28
N ALA A 31 2.53 38.88 -5.21
CA ALA A 31 3.77 38.93 -5.97
C ALA A 31 5.05 39.02 -5.11
N ALA A 32 6.12 38.39 -5.58
CA ALA A 32 7.44 38.38 -4.97
C ALA A 32 8.17 39.73 -5.08
N PRO A 33 8.94 40.16 -4.05
CA PRO A 33 10.02 41.13 -4.24
C PRO A 33 11.36 40.43 -4.54
N GLU A 34 12.21 41.13 -5.30
CA GLU A 34 13.53 40.72 -5.83
C GLU A 34 14.54 40.19 -4.79
N PRO A 35 15.52 39.37 -5.20
CA PRO A 35 16.54 38.83 -4.30
C PRO A 35 17.60 39.87 -3.90
N PRO A 36 18.12 39.84 -2.66
CA PRO A 36 19.18 40.73 -2.24
C PRO A 36 20.55 40.32 -2.82
N LYS A 37 21.37 41.35 -3.09
CA LYS A 37 22.73 41.26 -3.62
C LYS A 37 23.69 40.62 -2.61
N ILE A 38 24.58 39.78 -3.16
CA ILE A 38 25.76 39.20 -2.52
C ILE A 38 26.74 40.33 -2.16
N PHE A 39 27.24 40.33 -0.92
CA PHE A 39 28.44 41.08 -0.52
C PHE A 39 29.49 40.13 0.07
N SER A 40 30.74 40.43 -0.27
CA SER A 40 31.98 39.69 -0.01
C SER A 40 32.58 39.93 1.38
N GLU A 41 33.42 38.97 1.79
CA GLU A 41 34.44 38.92 2.85
C GLU A 41 34.84 40.24 3.56
N ASN A 42 34.70 40.26 4.90
CA ASN A 42 35.79 40.30 5.90
C ASN A 42 35.28 40.74 7.28
N GLU A 43 36.01 40.30 8.32
CA GLU A 43 35.98 40.72 9.75
C GLU A 43 34.98 40.02 10.69
N TYR A 44 35.53 39.08 11.47
CA TYR A 44 35.03 38.72 12.80
C TYR A 44 35.64 39.67 13.84
N PRO A 45 34.87 40.09 14.86
CA PRO A 45 35.36 39.87 16.22
C PRO A 45 34.31 39.38 17.22
N ASP A 46 34.82 38.53 18.10
CA ASP A 46 34.48 38.19 19.49
C ASP A 46 33.04 37.93 19.98
N ARG A 47 32.94 36.76 20.61
CA ARG A 47 31.91 36.35 21.55
C ARG A 47 32.08 37.15 22.85
N ASP A 48 31.04 37.84 23.29
CA ASP A 48 30.51 37.70 24.65
C ASP A 48 29.22 38.54 24.81
N GLU A 49 28.37 38.09 25.73
CA GLU A 49 27.13 38.73 26.19
C GLU A 49 25.90 38.69 25.26
N ALA A 50 25.09 37.64 25.44
CA ALA A 50 23.67 37.67 25.07
C ALA A 50 22.85 38.29 26.21
N PRO A 51 22.14 39.42 26.00
CA PRO A 51 21.17 39.90 26.98
C PRO A 51 19.81 39.24 26.72
N ILE A 52 19.28 38.67 27.80
CA ILE A 52 17.90 38.23 27.97
C ILE A 52 16.98 39.43 27.76
N ILE A 53 16.12 39.41 26.72
CA ILE A 53 15.09 40.42 26.54
C ILE A 53 13.76 39.91 27.07
N THR A 54 13.42 40.43 28.25
CA THR A 54 12.11 40.43 28.89
C THR A 54 11.06 41.22 28.10
N ARG A 55 9.80 40.77 28.19
CA ARG A 55 8.58 41.42 27.68
C ARG A 55 8.62 42.95 27.74
N SER A 56 8.37 43.61 26.62
CA SER A 56 7.91 45.00 26.59
C SER A 56 6.54 45.12 25.91
N SER A 57 5.75 46.01 26.50
CA SER A 57 4.39 46.41 26.21
C SER A 57 4.20 47.11 24.87
N ALA A 58 2.93 47.11 24.44
CA ALA A 58 2.36 47.71 23.24
C ALA A 58 2.75 49.18 22.98
N SER A 59 3.06 49.48 21.71
CA SER A 59 2.35 50.47 20.89
C SER A 59 3.06 50.61 19.53
N ASP A 60 2.43 50.17 18.44
CA ASP A 60 2.42 50.85 17.13
C ASP A 60 1.55 50.07 16.14
N VAL A 61 0.35 50.58 15.91
CA VAL A 61 -0.64 50.02 14.97
C VAL A 61 -0.60 50.83 13.69
N VAL A 62 -0.08 50.24 12.61
CA VAL A 62 -0.30 50.71 11.25
C VAL A 62 -1.71 50.31 10.83
N LYS A 63 -2.61 51.29 10.67
CA LYS A 63 -3.99 51.07 10.22
C LYS A 63 -4.02 50.80 8.71
N SER A 64 -4.29 49.55 8.30
CA SER A 64 -4.72 49.25 6.93
C SER A 64 -6.24 49.47 6.76
N LYS A 65 -6.67 49.78 5.54
CA LYS A 65 -8.01 50.31 5.20
C LYS A 65 -9.14 49.28 5.09
N ASP A 66 -8.92 48.01 5.47
CA ASP A 66 -9.91 46.93 5.30
C ASP A 66 -10.63 46.54 6.61
N ALA A 67 -10.70 47.44 7.59
CA ALA A 67 -11.31 47.18 8.89
C ALA A 67 -12.86 47.11 8.90
N ALA A 68 -13.53 47.34 7.76
CA ALA A 68 -14.99 47.41 7.69
C ALA A 68 -15.71 46.08 7.38
N HIS A 69 -14.99 45.02 6.99
CA HIS A 69 -15.56 43.67 6.81
C HIS A 69 -15.26 42.70 7.96
N ALA A 70 -14.40 43.09 8.91
CA ALA A 70 -14.07 42.27 10.07
C ALA A 70 -15.09 42.37 11.22
N SER A 71 -16.07 43.28 11.15
CA SER A 71 -17.02 43.55 12.25
C SER A 71 -18.28 42.68 12.25
N THR A 72 -18.49 41.82 11.25
CA THR A 72 -19.73 41.01 11.13
C THR A 72 -19.54 39.52 11.44
N LEU A 73 -18.33 39.09 11.80
CA LEU A 73 -18.06 37.70 12.19
C LEU A 73 -17.42 37.66 13.58
N GLN A 74 -18.22 37.90 14.62
CA GLN A 74 -17.86 37.48 15.98
C GLN A 74 -18.04 35.96 16.10
N TYR A 75 -17.15 35.20 15.48
CA TYR A 75 -16.92 33.83 15.90
C TYR A 75 -16.26 33.90 17.27
N SER A 76 -17.03 33.63 18.32
CA SER A 76 -16.47 33.33 19.63
C SER A 76 -15.70 32.03 19.49
N ILE A 77 -14.38 32.11 19.27
CA ILE A 77 -13.50 30.96 19.37
C ILE A 77 -13.60 30.53 20.83
N PRO A 78 -14.21 29.38 21.16
CA PRO A 78 -14.21 28.92 22.55
C PRO A 78 -12.76 28.86 23.01
N PRO A 79 -12.46 29.30 24.25
CA PRO A 79 -11.08 29.29 24.73
C PRO A 79 -10.52 27.89 24.52
N SER A 80 -9.45 27.77 23.71
CA SER A 80 -8.80 26.50 23.51
C SER A 80 -8.35 26.04 24.89
N ARG A 81 -8.94 24.95 25.39
CA ARG A 81 -8.43 24.31 26.59
C ARG A 81 -6.99 23.93 26.26
N SER A 82 -6.05 24.49 27.01
CA SER A 82 -4.67 24.01 26.98
C SER A 82 -4.73 22.50 27.13
N ILE A 83 -4.20 21.78 26.13
CA ILE A 83 -3.90 20.36 26.26
C ILE A 83 -2.73 20.32 27.25
N GLY A 84 -3.05 20.35 28.55
CA GLY A 84 -2.09 20.07 29.58
C GLY A 84 -1.54 18.65 29.38
N PRO A 85 -0.38 18.32 29.95
CA PRO A 85 0.11 16.94 29.96
C PRO A 85 -0.86 16.09 30.78
N THR A 86 -1.91 15.55 30.16
CA THR A 86 -2.71 14.49 30.73
C THR A 86 -1.89 13.22 30.63
N ARG A 87 -0.97 13.04 31.59
CA ARG A 87 -0.50 11.69 31.93
C ARG A 87 -1.77 10.85 32.10
N PRO A 88 -1.91 9.70 31.40
CA PRO A 88 -3.03 8.80 31.65
C PRO A 88 -3.15 8.61 33.16
N SER A 89 -4.34 8.88 33.72
CA SER A 89 -4.56 8.86 35.17
C SER A 89 -4.15 7.51 35.78
N GLN A 90 -4.20 6.46 34.97
CA GLN A 90 -3.61 5.16 35.23
C GLN A 90 -2.87 4.68 33.96
N LEU A 91 -1.57 4.48 34.07
CA LEU A 91 -0.87 3.58 33.16
C LEU A 91 -1.19 2.15 33.65
N PRO A 92 -1.67 1.25 32.79
CA PRO A 92 -1.78 -0.16 33.13
C PRO A 92 -0.48 -0.62 33.81
N PRO A 93 -0.55 -1.16 35.04
CA PRO A 93 0.64 -1.62 35.73
C PRO A 93 1.33 -2.66 34.86
N ASN A 94 2.64 -2.55 34.70
CA ASN A 94 3.41 -3.63 34.10
C ASN A 94 3.22 -4.86 34.98
N ILE A 95 2.57 -5.87 34.41
CA ILE A 95 2.38 -7.16 35.07
C ILE A 95 3.79 -7.78 35.24
N PRO A 96 4.13 -8.36 36.41
CA PRO A 96 5.43 -9.02 36.59
C PRO A 96 5.70 -10.03 35.47
N LEU A 97 6.93 -10.09 34.98
CA LEU A 97 7.33 -10.97 33.88
C LEU A 97 6.95 -12.44 34.14
N GLU A 98 7.04 -12.87 35.41
CA GLU A 98 6.68 -14.22 35.87
C GLU A 98 5.19 -14.56 35.71
N SER A 99 4.34 -13.54 35.55
CA SER A 99 2.89 -13.68 35.34
C SER A 99 2.46 -13.39 33.89
N LEU A 100 3.41 -13.16 32.99
CA LEU A 100 3.13 -13.04 31.56
C LEU A 100 3.14 -14.42 30.91
N GLU A 101 2.08 -14.72 30.17
CA GLU A 101 2.03 -15.88 29.28
C GLU A 101 2.74 -15.53 27.97
N ILE A 102 3.26 -16.55 27.28
CA ILE A 102 3.83 -16.33 25.94
C ILE A 102 2.67 -15.93 25.01
N PRO A 103 2.78 -14.78 24.30
CA PRO A 103 1.78 -14.39 23.33
C PRO A 103 1.56 -15.44 22.24
N GLU A 104 0.32 -15.91 22.14
CA GLU A 104 -0.14 -16.77 21.05
C GLU A 104 -1.22 -16.06 20.23
N THR A 105 -1.36 -16.48 18.98
CA THR A 105 -2.47 -16.00 18.15
C THR A 105 -3.71 -16.81 18.47
N LYS A 106 -4.77 -16.14 18.90
CA LYS A 106 -6.08 -16.76 19.13
C LYS A 106 -7.02 -16.37 18.00
N ILE A 107 -7.81 -17.34 17.52
CA ILE A 107 -8.77 -17.14 16.43
C ILE A 107 -10.13 -17.70 16.87
N THR A 108 -11.17 -16.88 16.78
CA THR A 108 -12.56 -17.25 17.06
C THR A 108 -13.43 -16.88 15.85
N THR A 109 -14.39 -17.71 15.51
CA THR A 109 -15.42 -17.39 14.51
C THR A 109 -16.73 -17.14 15.24
N LEU A 110 -17.31 -15.95 15.05
CA LEU A 110 -18.62 -15.60 15.60
C LEU A 110 -19.72 -16.43 14.92
N SER A 111 -20.91 -16.51 15.53
CA SER A 111 -22.00 -17.34 15.00
C SER A 111 -22.47 -16.91 13.61
N ASN A 112 -22.25 -15.66 13.22
CA ASN A 112 -22.58 -15.14 11.89
C ASN A 112 -21.47 -15.31 10.85
N GLY A 113 -20.30 -15.87 11.21
CA GLY A 113 -19.19 -16.13 10.28
C GLY A 113 -18.07 -15.08 10.29
N VAL A 114 -18.22 -13.96 11.00
CA VAL A 114 -17.13 -13.00 11.21
C VAL A 114 -16.00 -13.70 11.97
N ARG A 115 -14.77 -13.53 11.50
CA ARG A 115 -13.58 -14.11 12.12
C ARG A 115 -12.83 -13.07 12.95
N VAL A 116 -12.38 -13.44 14.13
CA VAL A 116 -11.67 -12.56 15.07
C VAL A 116 -10.32 -13.18 15.38
N GLY A 117 -9.25 -12.50 14.97
CA GLY A 117 -7.87 -12.86 15.29
C GLY A 117 -7.25 -11.87 16.26
N SER A 118 -6.56 -12.35 17.30
CA SER A 118 -5.77 -11.45 18.15
C SER A 118 -4.49 -12.06 18.65
N MET A 119 -3.55 -11.18 19.02
CA MET A 119 -2.34 -11.53 19.75
C MET A 119 -2.08 -10.46 20.83
N GLU A 120 -1.93 -10.89 22.07
CA GLU A 120 -1.52 -10.01 23.17
C GLU A 120 -0.03 -9.64 22.99
N THR A 121 0.37 -8.42 23.34
CA THR A 121 1.77 -7.97 23.26
C THR A 121 2.24 -7.28 24.54
N TYR A 122 1.35 -7.10 25.52
CA TYR A 122 1.57 -6.36 26.78
C TYR A 122 2.03 -4.90 26.59
N SER A 123 2.07 -4.39 25.35
CA SER A 123 2.34 -3.00 24.98
C SER A 123 1.24 -2.06 25.49
N GLN A 124 1.58 -0.83 25.89
CA GLN A 124 0.60 0.18 26.34
C GLN A 124 -0.33 0.70 25.23
N VAL A 125 -0.05 0.34 23.98
CA VAL A 125 -0.80 0.70 22.77
C VAL A 125 -1.34 -0.57 22.12
N SER A 126 -2.58 -0.50 21.64
CA SER A 126 -3.24 -1.54 20.86
C SER A 126 -3.49 -1.08 19.43
N THR A 127 -3.31 -1.98 18.49
CA THR A 127 -3.68 -1.77 17.09
C THR A 127 -4.81 -2.71 16.74
N LEU A 128 -5.91 -2.17 16.20
CA LEU A 128 -7.15 -2.89 15.93
C LEU A 128 -7.63 -2.53 14.54
N GLY A 129 -8.10 -3.52 13.79
CA GLY A 129 -8.59 -3.26 12.45
C GLY A 129 -9.61 -4.28 11.99
N VAL A 130 -10.25 -3.92 10.87
CA VAL A 130 -11.16 -4.79 10.15
C VAL A 130 -10.64 -4.94 8.74
N LEU A 131 -10.44 -6.18 8.32
CA LEU A 131 -10.06 -6.54 6.97
C LEU A 131 -11.27 -7.14 6.26
N LEU A 132 -11.44 -6.75 5.01
CA LEU A 132 -12.61 -7.03 4.20
C LEU A 132 -12.14 -7.73 2.93
N ASP A 133 -12.80 -8.84 2.60
CA ASP A 133 -12.49 -9.66 1.41
C ASP A 133 -13.08 -9.05 0.13
N PHE A 134 -12.80 -7.79 -0.16
CA PHE A 134 -13.09 -7.19 -1.47
C PHE A 134 -12.05 -6.12 -1.81
N GLY A 135 -12.06 -5.71 -3.07
CA GLY A 135 -11.11 -4.75 -3.61
C GLY A 135 -11.45 -4.41 -5.05
N SER A 136 -10.56 -3.69 -5.74
CA SER A 136 -10.85 -3.16 -7.08
C SER A 136 -11.13 -4.24 -8.14
N ARG A 137 -10.70 -5.49 -7.93
CA ARG A 137 -11.02 -6.59 -8.86
C ARG A 137 -12.53 -6.91 -8.92
N HIS A 138 -13.29 -6.49 -7.91
CA HIS A 138 -14.73 -6.73 -7.80
C HIS A 138 -15.57 -5.56 -8.34
N GLU A 139 -14.94 -4.48 -8.79
CA GLU A 139 -15.62 -3.37 -9.43
C GLU A 139 -16.16 -3.74 -10.82
N LEU A 140 -17.19 -3.03 -11.25
CA LEU A 140 -17.90 -3.27 -12.50
C LEU A 140 -18.14 -1.94 -13.21
N ASP A 141 -17.97 -1.94 -14.53
CA ASP A 141 -18.24 -0.76 -15.35
C ASP A 141 -19.76 -0.49 -15.45
N GLN A 142 -20.56 -1.55 -15.30
CA GLN A 142 -22.02 -1.50 -15.21
C GLN A 142 -22.49 -2.49 -14.15
N PHE A 143 -23.11 -1.95 -13.10
CA PHE A 143 -23.72 -2.69 -12.01
C PHE A 143 -25.20 -2.30 -11.91
N THR A 144 -26.09 -3.29 -11.95
CA THR A 144 -27.52 -3.06 -11.75
C THR A 144 -27.87 -3.25 -10.30
N ILE A 145 -28.36 -2.20 -9.65
CA ILE A 145 -28.80 -2.25 -8.24
C ILE A 145 -30.08 -3.09 -8.16
N PRO A 146 -30.08 -4.24 -7.45
CA PRO A 146 -31.23 -5.15 -7.45
C PRO A 146 -32.52 -4.51 -6.95
N SER A 147 -32.44 -3.59 -5.98
CA SER A 147 -33.62 -2.97 -5.37
C SER A 147 -34.30 -1.92 -6.26
N THR A 148 -33.57 -1.28 -7.19
CA THR A 148 -34.08 -0.17 -8.01
C THR A 148 -34.02 -0.42 -9.51
N ASN A 149 -33.34 -1.49 -9.97
CA ASN A 149 -33.00 -1.75 -11.38
C ASN A 149 -32.22 -0.60 -12.05
N GLU A 150 -31.64 0.29 -11.26
CA GLU A 150 -30.80 1.39 -11.72
C GLU A 150 -29.42 0.85 -12.08
N VAL A 151 -28.85 1.33 -13.19
CA VAL A 151 -27.49 0.97 -13.62
C VAL A 151 -26.52 2.05 -13.18
N VAL A 152 -25.53 1.67 -12.39
CA VAL A 152 -24.43 2.53 -11.92
C VAL A 152 -23.08 1.92 -12.29
N SER A 153 -22.02 2.73 -12.37
CA SER A 153 -20.65 2.21 -12.45
C SER A 153 -20.06 2.12 -11.04
N THR A 154 -19.34 1.04 -10.74
CA THR A 154 -18.56 0.89 -9.51
C THR A 154 -17.05 0.93 -9.76
N ALA A 155 -16.61 1.17 -11.01
CA ALA A 155 -15.19 1.36 -11.33
C ALA A 155 -14.61 2.56 -10.58
N GLY A 156 -13.57 2.35 -9.77
CA GLY A 156 -12.94 3.36 -8.92
C GLY A 156 -13.54 3.53 -7.52
N VAL A 157 -14.64 2.83 -7.20
CA VAL A 157 -15.33 2.95 -5.89
C VAL A 157 -14.43 2.49 -4.75
N ASN A 158 -13.61 1.46 -4.93
CA ASN A 158 -12.70 0.96 -3.91
C ASN A 158 -11.64 2.00 -3.52
N HIS A 159 -11.10 2.75 -4.50
CA HIS A 159 -10.18 3.87 -4.24
C HIS A 159 -10.91 5.03 -3.53
N LEU A 160 -12.14 5.34 -3.96
CA LEU A 160 -12.96 6.37 -3.30
C LEU A 160 -13.32 5.99 -1.86
N MET A 161 -13.66 4.73 -1.59
CA MET A 161 -13.96 4.23 -0.25
C MET A 161 -12.76 4.34 0.71
N GLU A 162 -11.53 4.24 0.21
CA GLU A 162 -10.33 4.48 0.99
C GLU A 162 -10.24 5.94 1.48
N LEU A 163 -10.58 6.90 0.62
CA LEU A 163 -10.56 8.33 0.95
C LEU A 163 -11.77 8.77 1.80
N LEU A 164 -12.91 8.13 1.60
CA LEU A 164 -14.11 8.32 2.43
C LEU A 164 -13.99 7.64 3.80
N ALA A 165 -12.94 6.86 4.05
CA ALA A 165 -12.72 6.26 5.35
C ALA A 165 -12.60 7.35 6.42
N PHE A 166 -13.34 7.17 7.52
CA PHE A 166 -13.40 8.12 8.66
C PHE A 166 -13.96 9.51 8.32
N GLN A 167 -14.72 9.64 7.21
CA GLN A 167 -15.65 10.75 6.99
C GLN A 167 -16.98 10.52 7.72
N SER A 168 -17.97 11.38 7.47
CA SER A 168 -19.20 11.43 8.26
C SER A 168 -19.95 10.09 8.29
N THR A 169 -20.59 9.86 9.43
CA THR A 169 -21.43 8.71 9.71
C THR A 169 -22.82 9.19 10.13
N LYS A 170 -23.73 8.24 10.32
CA LYS A 170 -25.08 8.56 10.84
C LYS A 170 -25.09 9.22 12.22
N ASN A 171 -24.05 9.00 13.04
CA ASN A 171 -24.02 9.50 14.41
C ASN A 171 -23.00 10.64 14.63
N HIS A 172 -22.00 10.78 13.76
CA HIS A 172 -20.93 11.76 13.92
C HIS A 172 -20.59 12.38 12.57
N ASN A 173 -20.46 13.72 12.51
CA ASN A 173 -19.92 14.35 11.31
C ASN A 173 -18.39 14.14 11.23
N SER A 174 -17.78 14.45 10.09
CA SER A 174 -16.34 14.22 9.87
C SER A 174 -15.44 14.99 10.86
N ALA A 175 -15.88 16.16 11.35
CA ALA A 175 -15.15 16.92 12.37
C ALA A 175 -15.24 16.25 13.75
N ASP A 176 -16.40 15.70 14.12
CA ASP A 176 -16.59 14.96 15.36
C ASP A 176 -15.70 13.72 15.38
N ILE A 177 -15.65 12.94 14.31
CA ILE A 177 -14.81 11.74 14.19
C ILE A 177 -13.34 12.09 14.39
N ARG A 178 -12.85 13.15 13.72
CA ARG A 178 -11.48 13.66 13.89
C ARG A 178 -11.22 14.08 15.34
N ASN A 179 -12.10 14.90 15.91
CA ASN A 179 -11.95 15.40 17.28
C ASN A 179 -11.96 14.26 18.31
N ILE A 180 -12.83 13.26 18.16
CA ILE A 180 -12.87 12.09 19.03
C ILE A 180 -11.55 11.33 18.92
N MET A 181 -11.07 11.05 17.70
CA MET A 181 -9.85 10.29 17.50
C MET A 181 -8.61 11.02 18.03
N GLU A 182 -8.50 12.33 17.80
CA GLU A 182 -7.44 13.17 18.36
C GLU A 182 -7.46 13.20 19.90
N ASN A 183 -8.65 13.32 20.51
CA ASN A 183 -8.80 13.30 21.96
C ASN A 183 -8.43 11.94 22.57
N LEU A 184 -8.66 10.83 21.84
CA LEU A 184 -8.23 9.50 22.26
C LEU A 184 -6.73 9.27 22.05
N GLY A 185 -6.03 10.19 21.37
CA GLY A 185 -4.65 10.02 20.94
C GLY A 185 -4.49 8.89 19.91
N GLY A 186 -5.55 8.61 19.14
CA GLY A 186 -5.59 7.53 18.17
C GLY A 186 -5.09 7.98 16.79
N ALA A 187 -4.49 7.05 16.06
CA ALA A 187 -4.20 7.22 14.64
C ALA A 187 -5.06 6.27 13.82
N THR A 188 -5.66 6.77 12.75
CA THR A 188 -6.47 5.97 11.82
C THR A 188 -5.80 5.85 10.48
N PHE A 189 -6.05 4.72 9.82
CA PHE A 189 -5.64 4.53 8.43
C PHE A 189 -6.58 3.53 7.76
N ALA A 190 -6.83 3.76 6.48
CA ALA A 190 -7.47 2.81 5.60
C ALA A 190 -6.55 2.55 4.41
N THR A 191 -6.59 1.32 3.90
CA THR A 191 -5.88 0.96 2.68
C THR A 191 -6.75 0.02 1.88
N SER A 192 -6.84 0.26 0.59
CA SER A 192 -7.49 -0.64 -0.34
C SER A 192 -6.44 -1.43 -1.14
N SER A 193 -6.86 -2.53 -1.75
CA SER A 193 -6.05 -3.29 -2.71
C SER A 193 -6.97 -3.95 -3.74
N ARG A 194 -6.43 -4.80 -4.61
CA ARG A 194 -7.24 -5.53 -5.60
C ARG A 194 -8.19 -6.54 -4.98
N GLU A 195 -7.78 -7.18 -3.90
CA GLU A 195 -8.54 -8.30 -3.30
C GLU A 195 -9.08 -7.98 -1.91
N GLN A 196 -8.45 -7.05 -1.20
CA GLN A 196 -8.71 -6.81 0.21
C GLN A 196 -8.72 -5.32 0.54
N MET A 197 -9.61 -4.91 1.44
CA MET A 197 -9.65 -3.57 2.03
C MET A 197 -9.44 -3.66 3.53
N MET A 198 -8.77 -2.67 4.12
CA MET A 198 -8.45 -2.66 5.54
C MET A 198 -8.73 -1.30 6.15
N TYR A 199 -9.38 -1.28 7.30
CA TYR A 199 -9.53 -0.12 8.18
C TYR A 199 -8.84 -0.42 9.50
N CYS A 200 -8.12 0.56 10.05
CA CYS A 200 -7.38 0.37 11.28
C CYS A 200 -7.39 1.61 12.16
N VAL A 201 -7.32 1.35 13.47
CA VAL A 201 -7.07 2.32 14.51
C VAL A 201 -5.92 1.84 15.42
N ASP A 202 -5.02 2.75 15.75
CA ASP A 202 -3.92 2.54 16.69
C ASP A 202 -4.12 3.50 17.87
N VAL A 203 -4.27 2.96 19.09
CA VAL A 203 -4.73 3.74 20.24
C VAL A 203 -4.20 3.20 21.56
N LEU A 204 -4.16 4.03 22.61
CA LEU A 204 -3.87 3.58 23.98
C LEU A 204 -4.90 2.55 24.46
N ARG A 205 -4.46 1.54 25.21
CA ARG A 205 -5.32 0.44 25.72
C ARG A 205 -6.63 0.90 26.37
N PRO A 206 -6.66 1.91 27.26
CA PRO A 206 -7.91 2.34 27.90
C PRO A 206 -8.98 2.83 26.92
N ASN A 207 -8.57 3.26 25.73
CA ASN A 207 -9.43 3.88 24.72
C ASN A 207 -9.91 2.88 23.65
N VAL A 208 -9.44 1.63 23.70
CA VAL A 208 -9.75 0.55 22.75
C VAL A 208 -11.25 0.41 22.48
N LYS A 209 -12.06 0.35 23.54
CA LYS A 209 -13.52 0.17 23.39
C LYS A 209 -14.15 1.31 22.60
N HIS A 210 -13.80 2.56 22.93
CA HIS A 210 -14.35 3.74 22.26
C HIS A 210 -13.88 3.81 20.80
N ALA A 211 -12.58 3.64 20.57
CA ALA A 211 -11.98 3.66 19.23
C ALA A 211 -12.56 2.57 18.32
N PHE A 212 -12.78 1.36 18.84
CA PHE A 212 -13.33 0.25 18.06
C PHE A 212 -14.82 0.44 17.72
N HIS A 213 -15.62 1.03 18.61
CA HIS A 213 -17.00 1.40 18.28
C HIS A 213 -17.05 2.44 17.17
N LEU A 214 -16.17 3.45 17.21
CA LEU A 214 -16.08 4.45 16.14
C LEU A 214 -15.65 3.82 14.81
N LEU A 215 -14.66 2.92 14.84
CA LEU A 215 -14.24 2.13 13.67
C LEU A 215 -15.42 1.31 13.09
N GLY A 216 -16.17 0.62 13.94
CA GLY A 216 -17.35 -0.13 13.55
C GLY A 216 -18.44 0.75 12.93
N GLU A 217 -18.64 1.96 13.47
CA GLU A 217 -19.57 2.94 12.93
C GLU A 217 -19.15 3.43 11.53
N THR A 218 -17.87 3.79 11.35
CA THR A 218 -17.31 4.19 10.05
C THR A 218 -17.53 3.15 8.97
N ILE A 219 -17.40 1.86 9.32
CA ILE A 219 -17.52 0.76 8.34
C ILE A 219 -18.99 0.47 8.02
N LYS A 220 -19.86 0.43 9.03
CA LYS A 220 -21.27 0.02 8.86
C LYS A 220 -22.17 1.13 8.38
N CYS A 221 -22.03 2.32 8.97
CA CYS A 221 -22.97 3.42 8.87
C CYS A 221 -22.33 4.75 8.41
N PRO A 222 -21.45 4.77 7.39
CA PRO A 222 -21.04 6.03 6.77
C PRO A 222 -22.24 6.69 6.11
N MET A 223 -22.29 8.03 6.15
CA MET A 223 -23.36 8.79 5.52
C MET A 223 -23.22 8.77 4.00
N VAL A 224 -21.99 9.01 3.51
CA VAL A 224 -21.61 9.12 2.10
C VAL A 224 -22.56 10.06 1.36
N GLU A 225 -22.34 11.36 1.57
CA GLU A 225 -23.05 12.43 0.87
C GLU A 225 -22.38 12.76 -0.46
N GLU A 226 -23.16 13.25 -1.43
CA GLU A 226 -22.62 13.60 -2.75
C GLU A 226 -21.57 14.72 -2.65
N GLU A 227 -21.73 15.65 -1.70
CA GLU A 227 -20.74 16.70 -1.43
C GLU A 227 -19.39 16.12 -0.99
N GLU A 228 -19.38 15.13 -0.08
CA GLU A 228 -18.16 14.45 0.35
C GLU A 228 -17.51 13.66 -0.80
N VAL A 229 -18.31 13.05 -1.68
CA VAL A 229 -17.82 12.35 -2.87
C VAL A 229 -17.14 13.33 -3.82
N GLU A 230 -17.75 14.48 -4.11
CA GLU A 230 -17.15 15.51 -4.97
C GLU A 230 -15.86 16.10 -4.38
N GLU A 231 -15.78 16.26 -3.05
CA GLU A 231 -14.54 16.63 -2.38
C GLU A 231 -13.45 15.58 -2.56
N MET A 232 -13.76 14.30 -2.36
CA MET A 232 -12.78 13.22 -2.51
C MET A 232 -12.38 13.01 -3.97
N LYS A 233 -13.27 13.24 -4.94
CA LYS A 233 -12.93 13.22 -6.38
C LYS A 233 -11.83 14.22 -6.73
N ARG A 234 -11.84 15.41 -6.13
CA ARG A 234 -10.75 16.41 -6.30
C ARG A 234 -9.41 15.90 -5.72
N VAL A 235 -9.44 15.18 -4.61
CA VAL A 235 -8.25 14.55 -4.02
C VAL A 235 -7.70 13.47 -4.96
N MET A 236 -8.58 12.64 -5.53
CA MET A 236 -8.21 11.61 -6.50
C MET A 236 -7.61 12.20 -7.77
N GLU A 237 -8.18 13.31 -8.27
CA GLU A 237 -7.64 14.07 -9.39
C GLU A 237 -6.19 14.52 -9.13
N PHE A 238 -5.93 15.07 -7.94
CA PHE A 238 -4.58 15.46 -7.55
C PHE A 238 -3.63 14.25 -7.44
N GLN A 239 -4.09 13.13 -6.88
CA GLN A 239 -3.31 11.89 -6.80
C GLN A 239 -2.96 11.34 -8.18
N LEU A 240 -3.86 11.44 -9.16
CA LEU A 240 -3.60 11.03 -10.54
C LEU A 240 -2.52 11.90 -11.21
N MET A 241 -2.54 13.21 -10.95
CA MET A 241 -1.55 14.14 -11.51
C MET A 241 -0.15 13.96 -10.91
N ASP A 242 -0.05 13.63 -9.62
CA ASP A 242 1.22 13.49 -8.90
C ASP A 242 1.59 12.03 -8.59
N MET A 243 1.04 11.08 -9.36
CA MET A 243 1.31 9.67 -9.14
C MET A 243 2.78 9.35 -9.46
N MET A 244 3.45 8.67 -8.53
CA MET A 244 4.83 8.26 -8.72
C MET A 244 4.95 7.28 -9.91
N PRO A 245 5.91 7.46 -10.84
CA PRO A 245 6.09 6.57 -11.98
C PRO A 245 6.25 5.09 -11.60
N GLN A 246 6.87 4.79 -10.45
CA GLN A 246 7.01 3.42 -9.96
C GLN A 246 5.65 2.75 -9.68
N ILE A 247 4.68 3.52 -9.18
CA ILE A 247 3.31 3.03 -8.97
C ILE A 247 2.64 2.78 -10.32
N LEU A 248 2.76 3.70 -11.27
CA LEU A 248 2.21 3.58 -12.61
C LEU A 248 2.77 2.37 -13.37
N VAL A 249 4.08 2.11 -13.25
CA VAL A 249 4.70 0.92 -13.86
C VAL A 249 4.14 -0.36 -13.27
N GLY A 250 4.04 -0.45 -11.93
CA GLY A 250 3.48 -1.62 -11.26
C GLY A 250 2.01 -1.85 -11.63
N GLU A 251 1.24 -0.77 -11.74
CA GLU A 251 -0.16 -0.80 -12.18
C GLU A 251 -0.27 -1.27 -13.64
N GLY A 252 0.58 -0.75 -14.52
CA GLY A 252 0.67 -1.14 -15.92
C GLY A 252 0.99 -2.63 -16.13
N LEU A 253 1.87 -3.21 -15.30
CA LEU A 253 2.16 -4.65 -15.34
C LEU A 253 0.90 -5.47 -15.07
N GLN A 254 0.14 -5.08 -14.07
CA GLN A 254 -1.06 -5.80 -13.67
C GLN A 254 -2.17 -5.68 -14.72
N MET A 255 -2.37 -4.47 -15.27
CA MET A 255 -3.35 -4.20 -16.32
C MET A 255 -2.99 -4.88 -17.65
N ALA A 256 -1.69 -4.96 -17.99
CA ALA A 256 -1.26 -5.67 -19.19
C ALA A 256 -1.36 -7.20 -18.99
N GLY A 257 -0.75 -7.72 -17.92
CA GLY A 257 -0.65 -9.16 -17.67
C GLY A 257 -1.98 -9.88 -17.50
N TYR A 258 -3.00 -9.19 -16.99
CA TYR A 258 -4.37 -9.70 -16.83
C TYR A 258 -5.38 -8.85 -17.61
N GLY A 259 -4.97 -8.26 -18.73
CA GLY A 259 -5.78 -7.34 -19.52
C GLY A 259 -7.01 -7.98 -20.17
N ARG A 260 -7.50 -7.37 -21.25
CA ARG A 260 -8.65 -7.91 -21.99
C ARG A 260 -8.29 -9.23 -22.67
N LEU A 261 -9.17 -10.21 -22.55
CA LEU A 261 -9.10 -11.45 -23.31
C LEU A 261 -9.42 -11.18 -24.80
N GLU A 262 -9.13 -12.16 -25.67
CA GLU A 262 -9.42 -12.08 -27.11
C GLU A 262 -10.90 -11.80 -27.42
N ASN A 263 -11.81 -12.22 -26.55
CA ASN A 263 -13.25 -11.96 -26.64
C ASN A 263 -13.66 -10.54 -26.17
N GLY A 264 -12.70 -9.68 -25.81
CA GLY A 264 -12.92 -8.31 -25.37
C GLY A 264 -13.24 -8.15 -23.88
N VAL A 265 -13.44 -9.24 -23.13
CA VAL A 265 -13.77 -9.20 -21.69
C VAL A 265 -12.57 -8.72 -20.89
N LEU A 266 -12.75 -7.66 -20.10
CA LEU A 266 -11.78 -7.22 -19.12
C LEU A 266 -11.83 -8.15 -17.90
N GLN A 267 -10.69 -8.76 -17.58
CA GLN A 267 -10.58 -9.67 -16.45
C GLN A 267 -10.54 -8.91 -15.13
N GLN A 268 -10.99 -9.57 -14.06
CA GLN A 268 -11.06 -8.94 -12.74
C GLN A 268 -9.70 -8.49 -12.22
N LEU A 269 -8.66 -9.33 -12.31
CA LEU A 269 -7.32 -8.95 -11.87
C LEU A 269 -6.66 -7.84 -12.72
N GLY A 270 -7.09 -7.67 -13.97
CA GLY A 270 -6.63 -6.60 -14.85
C GLY A 270 -7.30 -5.25 -14.62
N ARG A 271 -8.31 -5.20 -13.74
CA ARG A 271 -8.97 -3.93 -13.40
C ARG A 271 -7.98 -2.98 -12.70
N PRO A 272 -8.06 -1.67 -12.99
CA PRO A 272 -7.27 -0.69 -12.27
C PRO A 272 -7.53 -0.74 -10.77
N HIS A 273 -6.51 -0.49 -9.97
CA HIS A 273 -6.63 -0.28 -8.53
C HIS A 273 -6.93 1.17 -8.20
N PHE A 274 -6.31 2.09 -8.93
CA PHE A 274 -6.62 3.51 -8.85
C PHE A 274 -7.71 3.83 -9.86
N CYS A 275 -8.68 4.65 -9.44
CA CYS A 275 -9.70 5.19 -10.35
C CYS A 275 -9.04 5.92 -11.52
N THR A 276 -9.45 5.61 -12.74
CA THR A 276 -8.93 6.28 -13.93
C THR A 276 -9.64 7.62 -14.16
N SER A 277 -9.04 8.48 -15.00
CA SER A 277 -9.64 9.75 -15.40
C SER A 277 -10.99 9.59 -16.10
N GLU A 278 -11.22 8.46 -16.78
CA GLU A 278 -12.48 8.13 -17.45
C GLU A 278 -13.55 7.66 -16.46
N ALA A 279 -13.15 6.94 -15.41
CA ALA A 279 -14.07 6.44 -14.39
C ALA A 279 -14.47 7.53 -13.38
N LEU A 280 -13.56 8.47 -13.08
CA LEU A 280 -13.72 9.48 -12.04
C LEU A 280 -15.04 10.28 -12.12
N PRO A 281 -15.48 10.79 -13.29
CA PRO A 281 -16.73 11.56 -13.38
C PRO A 281 -17.98 10.75 -13.04
N ASN A 282 -17.91 9.41 -13.16
CA ASN A 282 -19.04 8.51 -12.96
C ASN A 282 -19.20 8.05 -11.50
N LEU A 283 -18.27 8.41 -10.63
CA LEU A 283 -18.37 8.10 -9.20
C LEU A 283 -19.41 8.99 -8.54
N THR A 284 -20.33 8.35 -7.82
CA THR A 284 -21.45 8.96 -7.08
C THR A 284 -21.61 8.30 -5.71
N ALA A 285 -22.31 8.96 -4.78
CA ALA A 285 -22.68 8.34 -3.51
C ALA A 285 -23.50 7.05 -3.71
N ARG A 286 -24.35 7.02 -4.74
CA ARG A 286 -25.16 5.85 -5.11
C ARG A 286 -24.27 4.64 -5.45
N SER A 287 -23.21 4.84 -6.24
CA SER A 287 -22.24 3.80 -6.58
C SER A 287 -21.54 3.21 -5.34
N VAL A 288 -21.17 4.07 -4.39
CA VAL A 288 -20.52 3.65 -3.14
C VAL A 288 -21.47 2.81 -2.29
N HIS A 289 -22.71 3.26 -2.10
CA HIS A 289 -23.72 2.50 -1.35
C HIS A 289 -24.01 1.14 -1.99
N ALA A 290 -24.16 1.11 -3.32
CA ALA A 290 -24.39 -0.12 -4.09
C ALA A 290 -23.25 -1.14 -3.90
N PHE A 291 -22.00 -0.71 -4.04
CA PHE A 291 -20.83 -1.57 -3.86
C PHE A 291 -20.72 -2.09 -2.41
N ARG A 292 -20.99 -1.25 -1.41
CA ARG A 292 -20.97 -1.62 0.01
C ARG A 292 -22.05 -2.64 0.35
N GLU A 293 -23.26 -2.46 -0.17
CA GLU A 293 -24.35 -3.42 0.03
C GLU A 293 -23.99 -4.79 -0.55
N GLN A 294 -23.42 -4.82 -1.76
CA GLN A 294 -23.04 -6.05 -2.44
C GLN A 294 -21.87 -6.79 -1.76
N HIS A 295 -20.85 -6.07 -1.28
CA HIS A 295 -19.58 -6.68 -0.89
C HIS A 295 -19.27 -6.64 0.61
N LEU A 296 -19.95 -5.81 1.39
CA LEU A 296 -19.69 -5.63 2.83
C LEU A 296 -20.89 -6.04 3.70
N LEU A 297 -22.05 -5.41 3.51
CA LEU A 297 -23.15 -5.49 4.47
C LEU A 297 -23.88 -6.83 4.48
N ASN A 298 -23.79 -7.60 3.40
CA ASN A 298 -24.47 -8.88 3.24
C ASN A 298 -23.52 -10.08 3.33
N ARG A 299 -22.31 -9.87 3.86
CA ARG A 299 -21.22 -10.86 3.75
C ARG A 299 -20.31 -10.96 5.00
N PRO A 300 -20.85 -11.41 6.15
CA PRO A 300 -20.10 -11.49 7.40
C PRO A 300 -18.86 -12.40 7.32
N GLU A 301 -18.85 -13.44 6.47
CA GLU A 301 -17.71 -14.33 6.29
C GLU A 301 -16.49 -13.66 5.63
N GLY A 302 -16.73 -12.57 4.90
CA GLY A 302 -15.71 -11.71 4.30
C GLY A 302 -15.07 -10.72 5.28
N ILE A 303 -15.50 -10.72 6.56
CA ILE A 303 -15.02 -9.79 7.59
C ILE A 303 -14.08 -10.52 8.54
N VAL A 304 -12.87 -9.98 8.67
CA VAL A 304 -11.89 -10.38 9.69
C VAL A 304 -11.58 -9.20 10.60
N VAL A 305 -11.91 -9.32 11.87
CA VAL A 305 -11.46 -8.40 12.92
C VAL A 305 -10.09 -8.86 13.41
N SER A 306 -9.10 -7.99 13.41
CA SER A 306 -7.74 -8.29 13.84
C SER A 306 -7.26 -7.32 14.92
N GLY A 307 -6.57 -7.83 15.93
CA GLY A 307 -6.02 -7.01 17.02
C GLY A 307 -4.65 -7.45 17.52
N SER A 308 -3.77 -6.47 17.74
CA SER A 308 -2.48 -6.63 18.40
C SER A 308 -2.44 -5.80 19.68
N GLY A 309 -1.99 -6.40 20.79
CA GLY A 309 -1.94 -5.75 22.10
C GLY A 309 -3.29 -5.63 22.78
N ILE A 310 -4.16 -6.64 22.61
CA ILE A 310 -5.48 -6.72 23.23
C ILE A 310 -5.77 -8.17 23.67
N ALA A 311 -6.44 -8.33 24.81
CA ALA A 311 -6.98 -9.61 25.25
C ALA A 311 -8.00 -10.15 24.24
N HIS A 312 -7.94 -11.46 23.95
CA HIS A 312 -8.78 -12.06 22.91
C HIS A 312 -10.26 -11.93 23.19
N ASP A 313 -10.70 -12.28 24.39
CA ASP A 313 -12.12 -12.25 24.77
C ASP A 313 -12.70 -10.83 24.66
N ALA A 314 -11.91 -9.81 25.05
CA ALA A 314 -12.30 -8.41 24.88
C ALA A 314 -12.47 -8.01 23.40
N LEU A 315 -11.62 -8.51 22.49
CA LEU A 315 -11.79 -8.26 21.06
C LEU A 315 -13.00 -8.99 20.49
N VAL A 316 -13.26 -10.23 20.94
CA VAL A 316 -14.43 -11.02 20.55
C VAL A 316 -15.72 -10.30 20.97
N GLU A 317 -15.80 -9.81 22.21
CA GLU A 317 -16.95 -9.02 22.67
C GLU A 317 -17.17 -7.76 21.84
N LEU A 318 -16.08 -7.03 21.51
CA LEU A 318 -16.15 -5.85 20.66
C LEU A 318 -16.59 -6.19 19.23
N ALA A 319 -16.08 -7.29 18.67
CA ALA A 319 -16.45 -7.76 17.35
C ALA A 319 -17.92 -8.18 17.29
N GLU A 320 -18.41 -8.93 18.28
CA GLU A 320 -19.81 -9.35 18.41
C GLU A 320 -20.74 -8.14 18.53
N ALA A 321 -20.42 -7.19 19.43
CA ALA A 321 -21.23 -5.99 19.63
C ALA A 321 -21.33 -5.12 18.36
N ASN A 322 -20.27 -5.08 17.55
CA ASN A 322 -20.24 -4.24 16.36
C ASN A 322 -20.69 -4.95 15.09
N PHE A 323 -20.41 -6.23 14.91
CA PHE A 323 -20.60 -6.93 13.64
C PHE A 323 -21.45 -8.21 13.75
N GLY A 324 -21.80 -8.68 14.97
CA GLY A 324 -22.55 -9.92 15.18
C GLY A 324 -23.98 -9.92 14.62
N HIS A 325 -24.57 -8.74 14.42
CA HIS A 325 -25.90 -8.58 13.81
C HIS A 325 -25.89 -8.61 12.27
N ILE A 326 -24.71 -8.56 11.64
CA ILE A 326 -24.61 -8.66 10.18
C ILE A 326 -25.03 -10.06 9.77
N SER A 327 -26.03 -10.13 8.88
CA SER A 327 -26.56 -11.39 8.37
C SER A 327 -26.12 -11.58 6.93
N ALA A 328 -25.80 -12.82 6.56
CA ALA A 328 -25.62 -13.17 5.16
C ALA A 328 -26.96 -13.03 4.43
N ASP A 329 -26.91 -12.60 3.17
CA ASP A 329 -28.10 -12.61 2.32
C ASP A 329 -28.46 -14.06 1.94
N PRO A 330 -29.65 -14.58 2.37
CA PRO A 330 -30.05 -15.95 2.09
C PRO A 330 -30.26 -16.23 0.60
N THR A 331 -30.45 -15.21 -0.24
CA THR A 331 -30.55 -15.36 -1.70
C THR A 331 -29.19 -15.51 -2.38
N ASN A 332 -28.11 -15.17 -1.68
CA ASN A 332 -26.71 -15.40 -2.09
C ASN A 332 -26.17 -16.75 -1.57
N GLY A 333 -27.02 -17.63 -1.04
CA GLY A 333 -26.66 -19.00 -0.67
C GLY A 333 -26.13 -19.76 -1.87
N ASN A 334 -24.80 -19.95 -1.93
CA ASN A 334 -23.96 -20.51 -3.02
C ASN A 334 -23.32 -19.49 -4.00
N ALA A 335 -23.50 -18.18 -3.82
CA ALA A 335 -22.84 -17.16 -4.65
C ALA A 335 -21.35 -16.91 -4.29
N SER A 336 -20.81 -17.61 -3.29
CA SER A 336 -19.38 -17.53 -2.94
C SER A 336 -18.47 -17.97 -4.08
N ASP A 337 -18.94 -18.87 -4.96
CA ASP A 337 -18.16 -19.46 -6.06
C ASP A 337 -18.10 -18.61 -7.35
N ASN A 338 -18.99 -17.62 -7.52
CA ASN A 338 -19.09 -16.87 -8.79
C ASN A 338 -18.70 -15.38 -8.71
N ARG A 339 -18.33 -14.85 -7.53
CA ARG A 339 -17.92 -13.45 -7.40
C ARG A 339 -16.56 -13.20 -8.02
N THR A 340 -15.62 -14.08 -7.70
CA THR A 340 -14.24 -13.99 -8.16
C THR A 340 -14.11 -14.89 -9.37
N ILE A 341 -14.03 -14.28 -10.54
CA ILE A 341 -13.82 -15.00 -11.79
C ILE A 341 -12.30 -15.21 -11.93
N PRO A 342 -11.83 -16.47 -12.06
CA PRO A 342 -10.41 -16.72 -12.26
C PRO A 342 -9.86 -15.97 -13.47
N SER A 343 -8.85 -15.14 -13.22
CA SER A 343 -8.16 -14.40 -14.27
C SER A 343 -7.03 -15.26 -14.85
N VAL A 344 -6.91 -15.23 -16.17
CA VAL A 344 -5.89 -15.88 -16.97
C VAL A 344 -4.80 -14.86 -17.30
N TYR A 345 -3.56 -15.20 -16.97
CA TYR A 345 -2.43 -14.38 -17.38
C TYR A 345 -2.17 -14.51 -18.89
N THR A 346 -2.05 -13.37 -19.58
CA THR A 346 -1.87 -13.30 -21.03
C THR A 346 -0.52 -12.71 -21.46
N GLY A 347 0.28 -12.20 -20.51
CA GLY A 347 1.42 -11.35 -20.85
C GLY A 347 0.95 -10.00 -21.41
N GLY A 348 1.80 -9.30 -22.15
CA GLY A 348 1.40 -8.12 -22.92
C GLY A 348 2.21 -6.86 -22.62
N GLU A 349 1.72 -5.71 -23.09
CA GLU A 349 2.45 -4.45 -23.01
C GLU A 349 1.57 -3.32 -22.47
N TYR A 350 2.12 -2.53 -21.54
CA TYR A 350 1.59 -1.25 -21.11
C TYR A 350 2.63 -0.15 -21.36
N ARG A 351 2.19 0.96 -21.97
CA ARG A 351 3.03 2.11 -22.31
C ARG A 351 2.30 3.39 -21.94
N LEU A 352 2.93 4.23 -21.13
CA LEU A 352 2.41 5.53 -20.73
C LEU A 352 3.48 6.60 -20.91
N GLU A 353 3.22 7.53 -21.82
CA GLU A 353 3.99 8.77 -21.92
C GLU A 353 3.46 9.77 -20.89
N THR A 354 4.35 10.26 -20.02
CA THR A 354 4.00 11.24 -18.99
C THR A 354 4.27 12.65 -19.48
N PRO A 355 3.47 13.65 -19.06
CA PRO A 355 3.78 15.04 -19.37
C PRO A 355 5.12 15.47 -18.72
N PRO A 356 5.79 16.51 -19.26
CA PRO A 356 7.00 17.05 -18.65
C PRO A 356 6.78 17.51 -17.22
N ASN A 357 7.79 17.35 -16.37
CA ASN A 357 7.74 17.83 -14.99
C ASN A 357 7.65 19.36 -14.97
N PRO A 358 6.70 19.95 -14.20
CA PRO A 358 6.63 21.40 -14.03
C PRO A 358 7.92 22.00 -13.45
N ASN A 359 8.72 21.20 -12.75
CA ASN A 359 10.04 21.56 -12.27
C ASN A 359 11.13 21.00 -13.21
N PRO A 360 11.72 21.83 -14.09
CA PRO A 360 12.74 21.40 -15.06
C PRO A 360 14.06 20.97 -14.40
N ALA A 361 14.25 21.22 -13.10
CA ALA A 361 15.42 20.75 -12.36
C ALA A 361 15.31 19.29 -11.89
N LYS A 362 14.14 18.66 -12.03
CA LYS A 362 13.96 17.25 -11.67
C LYS A 362 14.32 16.39 -12.88
N GLU A 363 15.33 15.55 -12.74
CA GLU A 363 15.70 14.60 -13.80
C GLU A 363 14.52 13.68 -14.13
N GLU A 364 14.27 13.52 -15.42
CA GLU A 364 13.20 12.70 -15.95
C GLU A 364 13.77 11.35 -16.39
N PHE A 365 13.34 10.29 -15.71
CA PHE A 365 13.73 8.93 -16.03
C PHE A 365 12.61 8.19 -16.75
N THR A 366 13.01 7.28 -17.63
CA THR A 366 12.13 6.25 -18.18
C THR A 366 12.21 5.04 -17.28
N PHE A 367 11.04 4.59 -16.80
CA PHE A 367 10.88 3.43 -15.96
C PHE A 367 10.41 2.25 -16.83
N VAL A 368 11.09 1.12 -16.67
CA VAL A 368 10.81 -0.12 -17.41
C VAL A 368 10.68 -1.25 -16.41
N ALA A 369 9.64 -2.07 -16.54
CA ALA A 369 9.54 -3.33 -15.80
C ALA A 369 9.12 -4.48 -16.68
N ILE A 370 9.76 -5.63 -16.45
CA ILE A 370 9.47 -6.90 -17.10
C ILE A 370 9.01 -7.88 -16.03
N ALA A 371 7.88 -8.54 -16.24
CA ALA A 371 7.34 -9.53 -15.31
C ALA A 371 6.88 -10.80 -16.03
N PHE A 372 6.75 -11.86 -15.24
CA PHE A 372 6.21 -13.15 -15.64
C PHE A 372 5.21 -13.64 -14.59
N GLU A 373 4.29 -14.48 -15.02
CA GLU A 373 3.37 -15.18 -14.12
C GLU A 373 4.13 -16.17 -13.23
N VAL A 374 3.80 -16.12 -11.94
CA VAL A 374 4.16 -17.13 -10.93
C VAL A 374 2.91 -17.51 -10.15
N GLY A 375 2.98 -18.54 -9.31
CA GLY A 375 1.82 -18.93 -8.50
C GLY A 375 1.40 -17.87 -7.47
N GLY A 376 0.12 -17.90 -7.08
CA GLY A 376 -0.48 -16.99 -6.10
C GLY A 376 -0.20 -17.39 -4.63
N TRP A 377 -1.01 -16.85 -3.71
CA TRP A 377 -0.86 -17.06 -2.26
C TRP A 377 -0.87 -18.54 -1.83
N HIS A 378 -1.62 -19.40 -2.52
CA HIS A 378 -1.72 -20.82 -2.18
C HIS A 378 -0.71 -21.71 -2.92
N SER A 379 0.18 -21.11 -3.72
CA SER A 379 1.17 -21.86 -4.51
C SER A 379 2.35 -22.36 -3.65
N PRO A 380 2.87 -23.57 -3.92
CA PRO A 380 4.15 -24.00 -3.33
C PRO A 380 5.33 -23.12 -3.76
N ASP A 381 5.22 -22.43 -4.91
CA ASP A 381 6.27 -21.56 -5.43
C ASP A 381 6.39 -20.22 -4.69
N LEU A 382 5.45 -19.90 -3.79
CA LEU A 382 5.40 -18.61 -3.06
C LEU A 382 6.71 -18.31 -2.32
N VAL A 383 7.20 -19.26 -1.52
CA VAL A 383 8.42 -19.07 -0.70
C VAL A 383 9.68 -19.03 -1.58
N PRO A 384 9.87 -19.95 -2.56
CA PRO A 384 10.94 -19.82 -3.54
C PRO A 384 10.96 -18.46 -4.26
N VAL A 385 9.82 -17.93 -4.71
CA VAL A 385 9.75 -16.61 -5.34
C VAL A 385 10.19 -15.49 -4.39
N CYS A 386 9.78 -15.53 -3.11
CA CYS A 386 10.22 -14.55 -2.11
C CYS A 386 11.74 -14.59 -1.87
N VAL A 387 12.33 -15.79 -1.85
CA VAL A 387 13.78 -15.95 -1.74
C VAL A 387 14.48 -15.44 -3.00
N LEU A 388 13.95 -15.75 -4.18
CA LEU A 388 14.45 -15.26 -5.47
C LEU A 388 14.42 -13.72 -5.55
N GLN A 389 13.32 -13.09 -5.15
CA GLN A 389 13.20 -11.64 -5.06
C GLN A 389 14.30 -11.07 -4.14
N THR A 390 14.48 -11.65 -2.95
CA THR A 390 15.48 -11.18 -1.97
C THR A 390 16.91 -11.36 -2.49
N LEU A 391 17.18 -12.45 -3.20
CA LEU A 391 18.48 -12.77 -3.82
C LEU A 391 18.85 -11.76 -4.90
N LEU A 392 17.90 -11.43 -5.76
CA LEU A 392 18.09 -10.40 -6.79
C LEU A 392 18.22 -9.01 -6.17
N GLY A 393 17.39 -8.73 -5.16
CA GLY A 393 17.36 -7.48 -4.40
C GLY A 393 17.34 -6.28 -5.34
N GLY A 394 18.25 -5.35 -5.11
CA GLY A 394 18.41 -4.15 -5.92
C GLY A 394 18.21 -2.88 -5.12
N GLY A 395 17.76 -1.83 -5.79
CA GLY A 395 17.44 -0.54 -5.18
C GLY A 395 17.73 0.62 -6.12
N SER A 396 17.93 1.80 -5.53
CA SER A 396 18.39 3.00 -6.22
C SER A 396 19.91 3.15 -6.16
N SER A 397 20.49 3.78 -7.19
CA SER A 397 21.91 4.13 -7.28
C SER A 397 22.32 5.12 -6.18
N PHE A 398 21.41 6.03 -5.82
CA PHE A 398 21.57 6.88 -4.65
C PHE A 398 20.90 6.24 -3.42
N SER A 399 21.66 5.44 -2.67
CA SER A 399 21.26 4.97 -1.34
C SER A 399 22.22 5.48 -0.28
N ALA A 400 21.83 6.56 0.41
CA ALA A 400 22.51 7.00 1.62
C ALA A 400 22.21 5.99 2.74
N GLY A 401 23.06 4.98 2.87
CA GLY A 401 22.82 3.84 3.75
C GLY A 401 24.07 3.06 4.10
N GLY A 402 24.07 2.45 5.28
CA GLY A 402 25.12 1.52 5.70
C GLY A 402 24.91 0.10 5.17
N PRO A 403 25.83 -0.82 5.52
CA PRO A 403 25.70 -2.24 5.25
C PRO A 403 24.33 -2.80 5.68
N GLY A 404 23.79 -3.77 4.92
CA GLY A 404 22.51 -4.41 5.20
C GLY A 404 21.37 -4.06 4.25
N LYS A 405 21.51 -3.00 3.44
CA LYS A 405 20.50 -2.58 2.44
C LYS A 405 20.48 -3.41 1.14
N GLY A 406 21.16 -4.54 1.09
CA GLY A 406 21.19 -5.38 -0.13
C GLY A 406 22.22 -4.99 -1.19
N MET A 407 23.26 -4.21 -0.85
CA MET A 407 24.33 -3.82 -1.80
C MET A 407 25.09 -5.00 -2.44
N TYR A 408 24.98 -6.20 -1.85
CA TYR A 408 25.57 -7.44 -2.36
C TYR A 408 24.56 -8.31 -3.13
N SER A 409 23.35 -7.82 -3.40
CA SER A 409 22.40 -8.52 -4.25
C SER A 409 22.85 -8.49 -5.71
N ARG A 410 22.31 -9.40 -6.53
CA ARG A 410 22.74 -9.52 -7.94
C ARG A 410 22.49 -8.23 -8.73
N LEU A 411 21.29 -7.66 -8.63
CA LEU A 411 20.95 -6.45 -9.40
C LEU A 411 21.79 -5.24 -8.97
N TYR A 412 22.13 -5.13 -7.69
CA TYR A 412 23.02 -4.08 -7.23
C TYR A 412 24.43 -4.23 -7.83
N ARG A 413 24.99 -5.45 -7.78
CA ARG A 413 26.36 -5.72 -8.25
C ARG A 413 26.51 -5.75 -9.77
N GLU A 414 25.53 -6.28 -10.47
CA GLU A 414 25.60 -6.52 -11.92
C GLU A 414 24.92 -5.43 -12.74
N VAL A 415 23.98 -4.68 -12.18
CA VAL A 415 23.33 -3.56 -12.87
C VAL A 415 23.86 -2.24 -12.32
N LEU A 416 23.54 -1.88 -11.08
CA LEU A 416 23.82 -0.54 -10.54
C LEU A 416 25.32 -0.22 -10.48
N ASN A 417 26.17 -1.16 -10.07
CA ASN A 417 27.62 -0.95 -10.03
C ASN A 417 28.30 -0.96 -11.41
N ARG A 418 27.66 -1.53 -12.44
CA ARG A 418 28.26 -1.68 -13.78
C ARG A 418 27.79 -0.60 -14.75
N PHE A 419 26.52 -0.23 -14.66
CA PHE A 419 25.89 0.75 -15.54
C PHE A 419 25.68 2.05 -14.77
N HIS A 420 26.62 2.97 -14.92
CA HIS A 420 26.58 4.28 -14.25
C HIS A 420 25.33 5.13 -14.60
N TRP A 421 24.61 4.77 -15.67
CA TRP A 421 23.39 5.44 -16.13
C TRP A 421 22.11 4.81 -15.57
N ALA A 422 22.21 3.64 -14.92
CA ALA A 422 21.06 3.04 -14.26
C ALA A 422 20.80 3.79 -12.96
N GLU A 423 19.61 4.33 -12.80
CA GLU A 423 19.20 5.01 -11.57
C GLU A 423 18.58 4.04 -10.57
N SER A 424 17.86 3.04 -11.04
CA SER A 424 17.36 1.96 -10.20
C SER A 424 17.29 0.63 -10.97
N ALA A 425 17.38 -0.46 -10.22
CA ALA A 425 17.19 -1.82 -10.69
C ALA A 425 16.81 -2.68 -9.48
N GLU A 426 15.62 -3.26 -9.49
CA GLU A 426 15.07 -4.00 -8.36
C GLU A 426 14.15 -5.14 -8.81
N ALA A 427 14.22 -6.27 -8.10
CA ALA A 427 13.28 -7.36 -8.25
C ALA A 427 12.04 -7.17 -7.36
N PHE A 428 10.87 -7.44 -7.92
CA PHE A 428 9.60 -7.35 -7.21
C PHE A 428 8.80 -8.65 -7.33
N SER A 429 7.87 -8.83 -6.40
CA SER A 429 6.83 -9.85 -6.48
C SER A 429 5.49 -9.26 -6.04
N SER A 430 4.41 -9.70 -6.67
CA SER A 430 3.03 -9.33 -6.32
C SER A 430 2.16 -10.57 -6.42
N PHE A 431 1.50 -10.94 -5.32
CA PHE A 431 0.68 -12.14 -5.25
C PHE A 431 -0.79 -11.79 -5.08
N HIS A 432 -1.63 -12.53 -5.78
CA HIS A 432 -3.08 -12.58 -5.63
C HIS A 432 -3.49 -14.02 -5.25
N ALA A 433 -4.76 -14.25 -4.95
CA ALA A 433 -5.23 -15.58 -4.51
C ALA A 433 -4.91 -16.68 -5.54
N GLU A 434 -5.19 -16.41 -6.82
CA GLU A 434 -5.07 -17.40 -7.91
C GLU A 434 -3.74 -17.36 -8.68
N SER A 435 -3.07 -16.20 -8.72
CA SER A 435 -1.86 -16.02 -9.52
C SER A 435 -0.99 -14.89 -8.96
N GLY A 436 0.23 -14.75 -9.46
CA GLY A 436 1.20 -13.77 -9.04
C GLY A 436 2.06 -13.28 -10.19
N LEU A 437 2.75 -12.16 -9.96
CA LEU A 437 3.74 -11.60 -10.87
C LEU A 437 5.08 -11.54 -10.15
N TRP A 438 6.12 -11.99 -10.83
CA TRP A 438 7.51 -11.79 -10.44
C TRP A 438 8.25 -11.13 -11.58
N GLY A 439 9.10 -10.16 -11.26
CA GLY A 439 9.78 -9.39 -12.29
C GLY A 439 10.91 -8.53 -11.77
N ILE A 440 11.50 -7.77 -12.70
CA ILE A 440 12.56 -6.81 -12.45
C ILE A 440 12.15 -5.48 -13.07
N SER A 441 12.26 -4.41 -12.29
CA SER A 441 12.04 -3.03 -12.71
C SER A 441 13.33 -2.24 -12.63
N GLY A 442 13.49 -1.27 -13.52
CA GLY A 442 14.59 -0.31 -13.45
C GLY A 442 14.22 1.04 -14.02
N SER A 443 15.05 2.04 -13.73
CA SER A 443 14.91 3.40 -14.26
C SER A 443 16.23 3.91 -14.79
N CYS A 444 16.18 4.67 -15.89
CA CYS A 444 17.35 5.25 -16.54
C CYS A 444 16.94 6.46 -17.40
N PRO A 445 17.91 7.26 -17.89
CA PRO A 445 17.63 8.24 -18.94
C PRO A 445 17.01 7.58 -20.19
N ALA A 446 16.15 8.32 -20.89
CA ALA A 446 15.39 7.81 -22.03
C ALA A 446 16.29 7.21 -23.13
N GLU A 447 17.49 7.77 -23.33
CA GLU A 447 18.45 7.32 -24.33
C GLU A 447 18.99 5.91 -24.08
N ARG A 448 19.00 5.48 -22.82
CA ARG A 448 19.52 4.18 -22.37
C ARG A 448 18.42 3.17 -22.09
N SER A 449 17.15 3.54 -22.31
CA SER A 449 16.01 2.70 -21.96
C SER A 449 16.00 1.34 -22.69
N GLY A 450 16.46 1.27 -23.94
CA GLY A 450 16.67 -0.02 -24.62
C GLY A 450 17.80 -0.87 -24.05
N GLU A 451 18.91 -0.25 -23.63
CA GLU A 451 20.00 -0.93 -22.94
C GLU A 451 19.55 -1.44 -21.56
N MET A 452 18.72 -0.68 -20.85
CA MET A 452 18.09 -1.11 -19.58
C MET A 452 17.24 -2.35 -19.81
N THR A 453 16.28 -2.31 -20.73
CA THR A 453 15.41 -3.46 -21.04
C THR A 453 16.22 -4.70 -21.37
N ARG A 454 17.30 -4.55 -22.16
CA ARG A 454 18.21 -5.64 -22.48
C ARG A 454 18.94 -6.18 -21.25
N ALA A 455 19.49 -5.30 -20.42
CA ALA A 455 20.19 -5.67 -19.19
C ALA A 455 19.27 -6.43 -18.22
N LEU A 456 18.01 -6.02 -18.08
CA LEU A 456 17.02 -6.74 -17.27
C LEU A 456 16.70 -8.11 -17.87
N THR A 457 16.49 -8.17 -19.19
CA THR A 457 16.20 -9.43 -19.92
C THR A 457 17.32 -10.46 -19.75
N ASP A 458 18.57 -10.04 -19.86
CA ASP A 458 19.74 -10.91 -19.72
C ASP A 458 19.83 -11.53 -18.31
N HIS A 459 19.33 -10.86 -17.26
CA HIS A 459 19.31 -11.43 -15.90
C HIS A 459 18.33 -12.59 -15.77
N PHE A 460 17.16 -12.52 -16.41
CA PHE A 460 16.24 -13.66 -16.43
C PHE A 460 16.87 -14.87 -17.12
N LEU A 461 17.54 -14.64 -18.26
CA LEU A 461 18.22 -15.70 -19.01
C LEU A 461 19.36 -16.35 -18.20
N LYS A 462 20.18 -15.54 -17.51
CA LYS A 462 21.24 -16.03 -16.63
C LYS A 462 20.69 -16.90 -15.50
N LEU A 463 19.61 -16.47 -14.84
CA LEU A 463 18.99 -17.24 -13.74
C LEU A 463 18.44 -18.58 -14.21
N ALA A 464 17.96 -18.65 -15.44
CA ALA A 464 17.39 -19.87 -16.00
C ALA A 464 18.47 -20.90 -16.42
N ASP A 465 19.64 -20.41 -16.84
CA ASP A 465 20.77 -21.23 -17.29
C ASP A 465 21.69 -21.64 -16.13
N GLN A 466 21.99 -20.69 -15.25
CA GLN A 466 23.01 -20.81 -14.22
C GLN A 466 22.39 -20.99 -12.85
N LEU A 467 22.87 -22.00 -12.13
CA LEU A 467 22.55 -22.18 -10.73
C LEU A 467 23.03 -21.00 -9.88
N VAL A 468 22.22 -20.62 -8.90
CA VAL A 468 22.66 -19.65 -7.88
C VAL A 468 23.74 -20.27 -6.99
N THR A 469 24.66 -19.43 -6.50
CA THR A 469 25.72 -19.90 -5.59
C THR A 469 25.15 -20.18 -4.19
N ASP A 470 25.83 -21.01 -3.39
CA ASP A 470 25.43 -21.24 -1.99
C ASP A 470 25.45 -19.94 -1.19
N GLU A 471 26.49 -19.12 -1.39
CA GLU A 471 26.65 -17.83 -0.71
C GLU A 471 25.50 -16.86 -0.98
N GLU A 472 25.00 -16.80 -2.22
CA GLU A 472 23.86 -15.96 -2.58
C GLU A 472 22.56 -16.48 -1.98
N LEU A 473 22.34 -17.79 -2.02
CA LEU A 473 21.14 -18.40 -1.50
C LEU A 473 21.07 -18.28 0.02
N ASP A 474 22.13 -18.63 0.73
CA ASP A 474 22.19 -18.53 2.19
C ASP A 474 22.04 -17.07 2.66
N ARG A 475 22.66 -16.12 1.95
CA ARG A 475 22.46 -14.69 2.21
C ARG A 475 21.00 -14.30 2.02
N ALA A 476 20.37 -14.70 0.92
CA ALA A 476 18.97 -14.36 0.63
C ALA A 476 18.01 -14.95 1.67
N ARG A 477 18.18 -16.23 2.04
CA ARG A 477 17.37 -16.88 3.10
C ARG A 477 17.52 -16.14 4.43
N ASN A 478 18.75 -15.81 4.84
CA ASN A 478 19.00 -15.09 6.08
C ASN A 478 18.43 -13.66 6.06
N MET A 479 18.57 -12.95 4.93
CA MET A 479 17.97 -11.62 4.76
C MET A 479 16.44 -11.68 4.80
N LEU A 480 15.81 -12.66 4.17
CA LEU A 480 14.36 -12.82 4.17
C LEU A 480 13.83 -13.16 5.56
N LYS A 481 14.47 -14.09 6.28
CA LYS A 481 14.12 -14.41 7.67
C LYS A 481 14.25 -13.18 8.58
N CYS A 482 15.37 -12.47 8.48
CA CYS A 482 15.60 -11.23 9.24
C CYS A 482 14.51 -10.19 8.96
N ASN A 483 14.15 -10.00 7.68
CA ASN A 483 13.08 -9.08 7.30
C ASN A 483 11.73 -9.52 7.89
N VAL A 484 11.34 -10.78 7.75
CA VAL A 484 10.09 -11.30 8.32
C VAL A 484 10.03 -11.07 9.84
N LEU A 485 11.09 -11.42 10.57
CA LEU A 485 11.13 -11.30 12.03
C LEU A 485 11.11 -9.83 12.47
N THR A 486 11.95 -8.99 11.88
CA THR A 486 12.06 -7.56 12.24
C THR A 486 10.75 -6.81 11.94
N GLN A 487 10.08 -7.12 10.82
CA GLN A 487 8.80 -6.47 10.50
C GLN A 487 7.70 -6.84 11.50
N LEU A 488 7.69 -8.08 12.00
CA LEU A 488 6.70 -8.54 12.98
C LEU A 488 6.83 -7.88 14.36
N GLU A 489 7.94 -7.19 14.65
CA GLU A 489 8.09 -6.37 15.86
C GLU A 489 7.16 -5.14 15.86
N SER A 490 6.80 -4.66 14.67
CA SER A 490 5.83 -3.58 14.53
C SER A 490 4.42 -4.10 14.78
N ARG A 491 3.75 -3.59 15.82
CA ARG A 491 2.33 -3.88 16.09
C ARG A 491 1.39 -3.62 14.90
N LEU A 492 1.71 -2.60 14.08
CA LEU A 492 0.99 -2.29 12.84
C LEU A 492 1.17 -3.40 11.80
N VAL A 493 2.36 -3.97 11.69
CA VAL A 493 2.56 -5.12 10.79
C VAL A 493 1.94 -6.37 11.38
N LEU A 494 2.01 -6.55 12.70
CA LEU A 494 1.49 -7.72 13.40
C LEU A 494 -0.02 -7.87 13.25
N PHE A 495 -0.81 -6.81 13.48
CA PHE A 495 -2.27 -6.90 13.28
C PHE A 495 -2.62 -7.16 11.82
N GLU A 496 -1.91 -6.53 10.87
CA GLU A 496 -2.17 -6.72 9.44
C GLU A 496 -1.80 -8.16 9.02
N ASP A 497 -0.69 -8.70 9.53
CA ASP A 497 -0.27 -10.08 9.30
C ASP A 497 -1.30 -11.09 9.80
N ILE A 498 -1.79 -10.93 11.04
CA ILE A 498 -2.86 -11.76 11.60
C ILE A 498 -4.09 -11.69 10.71
N GLY A 499 -4.55 -10.48 10.40
CA GLY A 499 -5.77 -10.25 9.64
C GLY A 499 -5.71 -10.83 8.24
N ARG A 500 -4.65 -10.52 7.48
CA ARG A 500 -4.52 -10.96 6.09
C ARG A 500 -4.32 -12.46 5.99
N GLN A 501 -3.55 -13.09 6.88
CA GLN A 501 -3.39 -14.54 6.85
C GLN A 501 -4.70 -15.26 7.16
N ILE A 502 -5.48 -14.78 8.13
CA ILE A 502 -6.82 -15.33 8.39
C ILE A 502 -7.72 -15.13 7.17
N LEU A 503 -7.72 -13.95 6.56
CA LEU A 503 -8.54 -13.65 5.38
C LEU A 503 -8.19 -14.58 4.20
N THR A 504 -6.90 -14.79 3.91
CA THR A 504 -6.40 -15.57 2.77
C THR A 504 -6.38 -17.09 3.01
N TYR A 505 -6.00 -17.55 4.20
CA TYR A 505 -5.76 -18.98 4.49
C TYR A 505 -6.72 -19.57 5.53
N GLY A 506 -7.56 -18.75 6.17
CA GLY A 506 -8.40 -19.17 7.29
C GLY A 506 -7.64 -19.43 8.59
N LYS A 507 -6.31 -19.27 8.58
CA LYS A 507 -5.42 -19.50 9.72
C LYS A 507 -4.22 -18.56 9.67
N ARG A 508 -3.52 -18.43 10.79
CA ARG A 508 -2.21 -17.75 10.83
C ARG A 508 -1.11 -18.77 11.05
N GLU A 509 -0.13 -18.77 10.16
CA GLU A 509 1.10 -19.52 10.32
C GLU A 509 2.13 -18.70 11.11
N ASP A 510 2.82 -19.35 12.04
CA ASP A 510 3.80 -18.69 12.90
C ASP A 510 5.11 -18.37 12.17
N ALA A 511 5.91 -17.50 12.78
CA ALA A 511 7.18 -17.07 12.18
C ALA A 511 8.22 -18.20 12.12
N ALA A 512 8.17 -19.17 13.04
CA ALA A 512 9.10 -20.28 13.09
C ALA A 512 8.89 -21.24 11.90
N THR A 513 7.63 -21.62 11.64
CA THR A 513 7.24 -22.42 10.46
C THR A 513 7.64 -21.71 9.18
N MET A 514 7.43 -20.39 9.12
CA MET A 514 7.85 -19.58 7.97
C MET A 514 9.36 -19.62 7.75
N CYS A 515 10.15 -19.47 8.82
CA CYS A 515 11.61 -19.56 8.74
C CYS A 515 12.07 -20.94 8.25
N ALA A 516 11.44 -22.01 8.74
CA ALA A 516 11.73 -23.37 8.27
C ALA A 516 11.44 -23.55 6.77
N LYS A 517 10.33 -22.99 6.27
CA LYS A 517 10.02 -22.98 4.84
C LYS A 517 11.06 -22.22 4.01
N ILE A 518 11.54 -21.08 4.51
CA ILE A 518 12.59 -20.29 3.85
C ILE A 518 13.90 -21.10 3.81
N ASP A 519 14.25 -21.78 4.90
CA ASP A 519 15.46 -22.59 5.00
C ASP A 519 15.42 -23.82 4.08
N ALA A 520 14.23 -24.35 3.80
CA ALA A 520 14.04 -25.49 2.91
C ALA A 520 14.24 -25.17 1.41
N VAL A 521 14.17 -23.90 1.00
CA VAL A 521 14.25 -23.51 -0.43
C VAL A 521 15.62 -23.85 -1.00
N SER A 522 15.71 -24.79 -1.94
CA SER A 522 16.94 -25.20 -2.63
C SER A 522 17.27 -24.31 -3.84
N LYS A 523 18.46 -24.49 -4.43
CA LYS A 523 18.84 -23.78 -5.66
C LYS A 523 18.06 -24.28 -6.86
N GLU A 524 17.67 -25.54 -6.82
CA GLU A 524 16.83 -26.22 -7.80
C GLU A 524 15.45 -25.58 -7.86
N ASP A 525 14.83 -25.32 -6.69
CA ASP A 525 13.53 -24.65 -6.61
C ASP A 525 13.56 -23.26 -7.27
N ILE A 526 14.62 -22.48 -7.01
CA ILE A 526 14.81 -21.16 -7.62
C ILE A 526 14.86 -21.26 -9.15
N ARG A 527 15.67 -22.18 -9.67
CA ARG A 527 15.82 -22.38 -11.12
C ARG A 527 14.53 -22.90 -11.74
N GLU A 528 13.82 -23.81 -11.08
CA GLU A 528 12.56 -24.36 -11.54
C GLU A 528 11.49 -23.26 -11.67
N VAL A 529 11.36 -22.41 -10.65
CA VAL A 529 10.45 -21.25 -10.69
C VAL A 529 10.79 -20.31 -11.85
N VAL A 530 12.07 -19.97 -12.04
CA VAL A 530 12.49 -19.11 -13.14
C VAL A 530 12.18 -19.75 -14.50
N GLN A 531 12.50 -21.03 -14.68
CA GLN A 531 12.24 -21.74 -15.92
C GLN A 531 10.75 -21.83 -16.22
N LYS A 532 9.91 -22.16 -15.23
CA LYS A 532 8.45 -22.15 -15.37
C LYS A 532 7.91 -20.77 -15.76
N ALA A 533 8.39 -19.72 -15.09
CA ALA A 533 7.98 -18.34 -15.37
C ALA A 533 8.35 -17.93 -16.80
N LEU A 534 9.54 -18.29 -17.29
CA LEU A 534 10.00 -17.98 -18.65
C LEU A 534 9.26 -18.74 -19.76
N LEU A 535 8.55 -19.82 -19.44
CA LEU A 535 7.66 -20.47 -20.42
C LEU A 535 6.39 -19.65 -20.71
N LYS A 536 6.07 -18.67 -19.86
CA LYS A 536 4.92 -17.78 -19.99
C LYS A 536 5.30 -16.54 -20.82
N PRO A 537 4.34 -15.94 -21.54
CA PRO A 537 4.61 -14.70 -22.26
C PRO A 537 5.05 -13.58 -21.30
N PRO A 538 6.05 -12.76 -21.64
CA PRO A 538 6.46 -11.65 -20.78
C PRO A 538 5.38 -10.56 -20.74
N THR A 539 5.32 -9.85 -19.62
CA THR A 539 4.63 -8.55 -19.52
C THR A 539 5.66 -7.44 -19.44
N LEU A 540 5.51 -6.40 -20.27
CA LEU A 540 6.33 -5.20 -20.27
C LEU A 540 5.50 -3.98 -19.89
N SER A 541 5.94 -3.24 -18.89
CA SER A 541 5.32 -1.97 -18.49
C SER A 541 6.35 -0.85 -18.55
N THR A 542 5.97 0.26 -19.21
CA THR A 542 6.86 1.39 -19.45
C THR A 542 6.17 2.71 -19.13
N VAL A 543 6.84 3.57 -18.36
CA VAL A 543 6.35 4.91 -17.99
C VAL A 543 7.50 5.91 -18.07
N GLY A 544 7.30 7.06 -18.72
CA GLY A 544 8.29 8.15 -18.76
C GLY A 544 7.92 9.22 -19.77
N LEU A 545 8.71 10.30 -19.85
CA LEU A 545 8.49 11.35 -20.85
C LEU A 545 8.74 10.83 -22.28
N ASP A 546 9.86 10.13 -22.48
CA ASP A 546 10.22 9.51 -23.76
C ASP A 546 10.38 8.00 -23.58
N ILE A 547 9.53 7.25 -24.27
CA ILE A 547 9.51 5.78 -24.28
C ILE A 547 9.84 5.20 -25.66
N SER A 548 10.23 6.04 -26.61
CA SER A 548 10.43 5.67 -28.03
C SER A 548 11.54 4.63 -28.21
N LYS A 549 12.56 4.68 -27.35
CA LYS A 549 13.71 3.76 -27.36
C LYS A 549 13.48 2.48 -26.57
N VAL A 550 12.33 2.33 -25.90
CA VAL A 550 12.00 1.10 -25.19
C VAL A 550 11.54 0.04 -26.19
N PRO A 551 12.24 -1.11 -26.29
CA PRO A 551 11.89 -2.23 -27.15
C PRO A 551 10.44 -2.67 -26.94
N LYS A 552 9.81 -3.16 -28.00
CA LYS A 552 8.47 -3.71 -27.93
C LYS A 552 8.48 -5.09 -27.25
N VAL A 553 7.37 -5.49 -26.64
CA VAL A 553 7.27 -6.78 -25.93
C VAL A 553 7.58 -7.97 -26.86
N GLU A 554 7.29 -7.87 -28.16
CA GLU A 554 7.64 -8.87 -29.16
C GLU A 554 9.15 -9.04 -29.31
N GLU A 555 9.92 -7.95 -29.25
CA GLU A 555 11.37 -7.99 -29.32
C GLU A 555 11.97 -8.63 -28.05
N VAL A 556 11.44 -8.27 -26.87
CA VAL A 556 11.81 -8.91 -25.60
C VAL A 556 11.51 -10.41 -25.64
N THR A 557 10.36 -10.80 -26.21
CA THR A 557 9.98 -12.20 -26.40
C THR A 557 10.97 -12.93 -27.30
N GLN A 558 11.43 -12.31 -28.40
CA GLN A 558 12.45 -12.88 -29.27
C GLN A 558 13.80 -13.05 -28.56
N TRP A 559 14.20 -12.10 -27.71
CA TRP A 559 15.42 -12.23 -26.92
C TRP A 559 15.34 -13.39 -25.93
N LEU A 560 14.21 -13.56 -25.27
CA LEU A 560 13.97 -14.66 -24.34
C LEU A 560 13.96 -16.01 -25.06
N ALA A 561 13.36 -16.09 -26.25
CA ALA A 561 13.31 -17.30 -27.07
C ALA A 561 14.69 -17.80 -27.53
N GLN A 562 15.69 -16.90 -27.63
CA GLN A 562 17.07 -17.28 -27.93
C GLN A 562 17.79 -17.93 -26.73
N GLY A 563 17.19 -17.88 -25.54
CA GLY A 563 17.68 -18.46 -24.30
C GLY A 563 17.64 -19.99 -24.24
N PRO A 564 18.40 -20.60 -23.32
CA PRO A 564 18.54 -22.06 -23.23
C PRO A 564 17.25 -22.80 -22.86
N VAL A 565 16.31 -22.14 -22.16
CA VAL A 565 15.02 -22.73 -21.77
C VAL A 565 14.19 -23.11 -23.01
N HIS A 566 14.08 -22.21 -23.98
CA HIS A 566 13.31 -22.44 -25.19
C HIS A 566 14.05 -23.30 -26.22
N ARG A 567 15.38 -23.42 -26.17
CA ARG A 567 16.11 -24.35 -27.05
C ARG A 567 15.88 -25.82 -26.70
N ARG A 568 15.56 -26.13 -25.43
CA ARG A 568 15.37 -27.52 -24.96
C ARG A 568 13.98 -28.08 -25.21
N SER A 569 12.97 -27.24 -25.47
CA SER A 569 11.59 -27.71 -25.73
C SER A 569 11.34 -28.21 -27.15
N TRP A 570 12.34 -28.15 -28.04
CA TRP A 570 12.26 -28.59 -29.44
C TRP A 570 13.07 -29.87 -29.73
N PHE A 571 13.68 -30.49 -28.71
CA PHE A 571 14.43 -31.74 -28.84
C PHE A 571 13.74 -32.92 -28.16
#